data_AF-A0A3N6PUV5-F1
#
_entry.id   AF-A0A3N6PUV5-F1
#
_cell.length_a   1.000
_cell.length_b   1.000
_cell.length_c   1.000
_cell.angle_alpha   90.00
_cell.angle_beta   90.00
_cell.angle_gamma   90.00
#
_symmetry.space_group_name_H-M   'P 1'
#
loop_
_entity.id
_entity.type
_entity.pdbx_description
1 polymer ?
#
loop_
_entity_poly.entity_id
_entity_poly.type
_entity_poly.pdbx_seq_one_letter_code
_entity_poly.pdbx_strand_id
1 'polypeptide(L)'
;MPRHLQPLAPNLVKDFPEVAAAVRLFPNWGNKFLLGASPEKKFHEEDFIRTDPSFFEVFSFPALHGDPTKALEKTDQIILSRSDRNSILPSNR
;
A
#
# COMPACT_ATOMS: atom_id res chain seq x y z
N MET A 1 -12.59 -16.78 14.20
CA MET A 1 -12.71 -17.06 12.76
C MET A 1 -11.34 -16.89 12.11
N PRO A 2 -10.83 -17.85 11.33
CA PRO A 2 -9.60 -17.64 10.58
C PRO A 2 -9.85 -16.54 9.54
N ARG A 3 -9.03 -15.49 9.50
CA ARG A 3 -9.13 -14.38 8.52
C ARG A 3 -8.60 -14.75 7.13
N HIS A 4 -8.46 -16.04 6.85
CA HIS A 4 -8.11 -16.55 5.53
C HIS A 4 -9.39 -16.63 4.71
N LEU A 5 -9.94 -15.47 4.33
CA LEU A 5 -10.79 -15.44 3.15
C LEU A 5 -9.94 -16.06 2.04
N GLN A 6 -10.44 -17.14 1.43
CA GLN A 6 -9.85 -17.70 0.22
C GLN A 6 -9.50 -16.56 -0.73
N PRO A 7 -8.38 -16.63 -1.47
CA PRO A 7 -7.83 -15.45 -2.10
C PRO A 7 -8.72 -15.05 -3.29
N LEU A 8 -9.73 -14.21 -3.01
CA LEU A 8 -10.78 -13.83 -3.94
C LEU A 8 -10.19 -13.14 -5.17
N ALA A 9 -9.30 -12.17 -4.97
CA ALA A 9 -8.68 -11.42 -6.06
C ALA A 9 -7.97 -12.32 -7.09
N PRO A 10 -7.02 -13.20 -6.73
CA PRO A 10 -6.38 -14.08 -7.72
C PRO A 10 -7.32 -15.16 -8.27
N ASN A 11 -8.34 -15.60 -7.52
CA ASN A 11 -9.34 -16.52 -8.07
C ASN A 11 -10.21 -15.84 -9.14
N LEU A 12 -10.58 -14.56 -8.95
CA LEU A 12 -11.33 -13.81 -9.97
C LEU A 12 -10.54 -13.70 -11.28
N VAL A 13 -9.25 -13.37 -11.20
CA VAL A 13 -8.37 -13.31 -12.39
C VAL A 13 -8.20 -14.68 -13.04
N LYS A 14 -8.15 -15.76 -12.25
CA LYS A 14 -7.97 -17.13 -12.76
C LYS A 14 -9.23 -17.69 -13.43
N ASP A 15 -10.38 -17.49 -12.80
CA ASP A 15 -11.62 -18.20 -13.15
C ASP A 15 -12.48 -17.41 -14.17
N PHE A 16 -12.24 -16.10 -14.34
CA PHE A 16 -12.99 -15.22 -15.24
C PHE A 16 -12.04 -14.49 -16.20
N PRO A 17 -11.93 -14.92 -17.47
CA PRO A 17 -10.98 -14.35 -18.44
C PRO A 17 -11.22 -12.86 -18.77
N GLU A 18 -12.42 -12.35 -18.53
CA GLU A 18 -12.77 -10.93 -18.65
C GLU A 18 -12.15 -10.05 -17.55
N VAL A 19 -11.69 -10.64 -16.44
CA VAL A 19 -11.03 -9.92 -15.35
C VAL A 19 -9.54 -9.81 -15.63
N ALA A 20 -9.12 -8.65 -16.13
CA ALA A 20 -7.71 -8.41 -16.49
C ALA A 20 -6.76 -8.34 -15.27
N ALA A 21 -7.20 -7.74 -14.17
CA ALA A 21 -6.41 -7.58 -12.95
C ALA A 21 -7.31 -7.38 -11.73
N ALA A 22 -6.82 -7.73 -10.53
CA ALA A 22 -7.50 -7.52 -9.27
C ALA A 22 -6.51 -7.19 -8.15
N VAL A 23 -6.92 -6.32 -7.22
CA VAL A 23 -6.13 -5.93 -6.05
C VAL A 23 -7.01 -5.85 -4.80
N ARG A 24 -6.43 -6.14 -3.63
CA ARG A 24 -7.10 -5.93 -2.35
C ARG A 24 -6.71 -4.57 -1.75
N LEU A 25 -7.69 -3.87 -1.23
CA LEU A 25 -7.51 -2.65 -0.47
C LEU A 25 -8.01 -2.89 0.96
N PHE A 26 -7.17 -2.59 1.94
CA PHE A 26 -7.52 -2.58 3.35
C PHE A 26 -7.27 -1.19 3.92
N PRO A 27 -8.26 -0.28 3.76
CA PRO A 27 -8.21 1.03 4.37
C PRO A 27 -8.15 0.95 5.89
N ASN A 28 -7.82 2.07 6.51
CA ASN A 28 -7.69 2.19 7.95
C ASN A 28 -9.02 2.11 8.72
N TRP A 29 -10.16 2.32 8.04
CA TRP A 29 -11.52 2.33 8.62
C TRP A 29 -11.63 3.15 9.93
N GLY A 30 -11.00 4.33 9.95
CA GLY A 30 -11.02 5.24 11.11
C GLY A 30 -10.03 4.89 12.23
N ASN A 31 -9.21 3.84 12.07
CA ASN A 31 -8.07 3.61 12.96
C ASN A 31 -6.93 4.58 12.61
N LYS A 32 -5.85 4.56 13.41
CA LYS A 32 -4.60 5.28 13.11
C LYS A 32 -3.45 4.29 13.09
N PHE A 33 -2.60 4.35 12.07
CA PHE A 33 -1.38 3.54 12.02
C PHE A 33 -0.20 4.31 12.59
N LEU A 34 0.53 3.69 13.51
CA LEU A 34 1.78 4.25 14.00
C LEU A 34 2.89 3.93 12.99
N LEU A 35 3.43 4.97 12.37
CA LEU A 35 4.56 4.89 11.45
C LEU A 35 5.77 5.57 12.08
N GLY A 36 6.97 5.04 11.82
CA GLY A 36 8.19 5.68 12.27
C GLY A 36 9.44 4.87 11.95
N ALA A 37 10.50 5.57 11.54
CA ALA A 37 11.80 4.97 11.28
C ALA A 37 12.65 4.79 12.55
N SER A 38 12.34 5.54 13.61
CA SER A 38 13.04 5.50 14.89
C SER A 38 12.11 5.89 16.06
N PRO A 39 12.45 5.59 17.33
CA PRO A 39 11.63 5.90 18.50
C PRO A 39 11.19 7.37 18.60
N GLU A 40 12.07 8.28 18.21
CA GLU A 40 11.88 9.74 18.23
C GLU A 40 11.16 10.30 17.01
N LYS A 41 10.92 9.49 15.97
CA LYS A 41 10.23 9.87 14.73
C LYS A 41 9.02 8.98 14.49
N LYS A 42 8.08 9.02 15.42
CA LYS A 42 6.81 8.29 15.33
C LYS A 42 5.65 9.26 15.15
N PHE A 43 4.73 8.91 14.26
CA PHE A 43 3.51 9.67 14.00
C PHE A 43 2.36 8.72 13.68
N HIS A 44 1.14 9.21 13.88
CA HIS A 44 -0.08 8.48 13.56
C HIS A 44 -0.59 8.93 12.19
N GLU A 45 -0.69 8.01 11.25
CA GLU A 45 -1.29 8.24 9.94
C GLU A 45 -2.72 7.72 9.90
N GLU A 46 -3.63 8.57 9.41
CA GLU A 46 -5.05 8.26 9.23
C GLU A 46 -5.30 7.77 7.80
N ASP A 47 -4.65 8.41 6.82
CA ASP A 47 -4.76 8.13 5.39
C ASP A 47 -3.77 7.03 4.96
N PHE A 48 -3.93 5.86 5.57
CA PHE A 48 -3.09 4.69 5.30
C PHE A 48 -3.89 3.54 4.70
N ILE A 49 -3.41 3.00 3.59
CA ILE A 49 -3.99 1.84 2.91
C ILE A 49 -2.97 0.71 2.88
N ARG A 50 -3.39 -0.47 3.33
CA ARG A 50 -2.61 -1.71 3.11
C ARG A 50 -3.14 -2.38 1.86
N THR A 51 -2.23 -2.79 0.99
CA THR A 51 -2.55 -3.37 -0.32
C THR A 51 -1.48 -4.39 -0.73
N ASP A 52 -1.66 -4.97 -1.92
CA ASP A 52 -0.80 -5.99 -2.51
C ASP A 52 0.10 -5.38 -3.60
N PRO A 53 1.16 -6.08 -4.06
CA PRO A 53 1.99 -5.63 -5.18
C PRO A 53 1.21 -5.34 -6.47
N SER A 54 0.06 -5.99 -6.69
CA SER A 54 -0.79 -5.79 -7.87
C SER A 54 -1.50 -4.43 -7.92
N PHE A 55 -1.31 -3.56 -6.92
CA PHE A 55 -1.90 -2.21 -6.90
C PHE A 55 -1.63 -1.42 -8.18
N PHE A 56 -0.41 -1.48 -8.71
CA PHE A 56 -0.02 -0.76 -9.92
C PHE A 56 -0.42 -1.45 -11.24
N GLU A 57 -0.94 -2.67 -11.19
CA GLU A 57 -1.57 -3.31 -12.35
C GLU A 57 -2.97 -2.71 -12.60
N VAL A 58 -3.64 -2.26 -11.53
CA VAL A 58 -4.99 -1.69 -11.60
C VAL A 58 -4.96 -0.15 -11.64
N PHE A 59 -4.10 0.48 -10.84
CA PHE A 59 -4.04 1.93 -10.72
C PHE A 59 -2.72 2.49 -11.23
N SER A 60 -2.79 3.54 -12.04
CA SER A 60 -1.61 4.22 -12.58
C SER A 60 -1.30 5.50 -11.81
N PHE A 61 -0.12 5.56 -11.18
CA PHE A 61 0.43 6.78 -10.58
C PHE A 61 1.87 7.00 -11.05
N PRO A 62 2.27 8.25 -11.36
CA PRO A 62 3.64 8.53 -11.75
C PRO A 62 4.59 8.38 -10.55
N ALA A 63 5.56 7.48 -10.66
CA ALA A 63 6.61 7.34 -9.67
C ALA A 63 7.60 8.51 -9.78
N LEU A 64 7.85 9.18 -8.65
CA LEU A 64 8.86 10.22 -8.56
C LEU A 64 10.26 9.65 -8.25
N HIS A 65 10.29 8.56 -7.48
CA HIS A 65 11.50 7.85 -7.08
C HIS A 65 11.17 6.36 -6.94
N GLY A 66 12.13 5.49 -7.30
CA GLY A 66 11.98 4.04 -7.22
C GLY A 66 11.19 3.44 -8.39
N ASP A 67 10.98 2.13 -8.31
CA ASP A 67 10.21 1.33 -9.27
C ASP A 67 8.91 0.86 -8.60
N PRO A 68 7.73 1.38 -8.99
CA PRO A 68 6.46 1.02 -8.38
C PRO A 68 6.08 -0.43 -8.64
N THR A 69 6.58 -1.05 -9.73
CA THR A 69 6.26 -2.45 -10.07
C THR A 69 6.91 -3.47 -9.14
N LYS A 70 7.97 -3.05 -8.44
CA LYS A 70 8.68 -3.84 -7.42
C LYS A 70 8.36 -3.38 -6.00
N ALA A 71 7.43 -2.45 -5.86
CA ALA A 71 6.98 -1.98 -4.56
C ALA A 71 6.12 -3.06 -3.90
N LEU A 72 6.24 -3.18 -2.58
CA LEU A 72 5.45 -4.10 -1.73
C LEU A 72 5.73 -5.60 -1.95
N GLU A 73 6.77 -5.98 -2.71
CA GLU A 73 7.20 -7.39 -2.82
C GLU A 73 7.72 -7.96 -1.49
N LYS A 74 8.16 -7.09 -0.56
CA LYS A 74 8.68 -7.46 0.76
C LYS A 74 7.85 -6.81 1.88
N THR A 75 7.85 -7.45 3.05
CA THR A 75 7.01 -7.04 4.19
C THR A 75 7.42 -5.74 4.87
N ASP A 76 8.62 -5.24 4.58
CA ASP A 76 9.21 -4.03 5.16
C ASP A 76 9.20 -2.82 4.20
N GLN A 77 8.39 -2.90 3.14
CA GLN A 77 8.28 -1.85 2.13
C GLN A 77 7.01 -1.01 2.30
N ILE A 78 7.14 0.28 2.01
CA ILE A 78 6.04 1.27 2.03
C ILE A 78 6.16 2.17 0.81
N ILE A 79 5.01 2.57 0.26
CA ILE A 79 4.93 3.61 -0.76
C ILE A 79 4.47 4.90 -0.07
N LEU A 80 5.17 6.00 -0.33
CA LEU A 80 4.81 7.31 0.20
C LEU A 80 4.25 8.18 -0.93
N SER A 81 3.10 8.81 -0.68
CA SER A 81 2.59 9.83 -1.58
C SER A 81 3.43 11.11 -1.46
N ARG A 82 3.36 11.98 -2.47
CA ARG A 82 4.07 13.27 -2.44
C ARG A 82 3.57 14.17 -1.29
N SER A 83 2.27 14.16 -0.99
CA SER A 83 1.70 14.94 0.10
C SER A 83 2.21 14.46 1.46
N ASP A 84 2.30 13.14 1.66
CA ASP A 84 2.66 12.57 2.95
C ASP A 84 4.15 12.72 3.23
N ARG A 85 5.00 12.69 2.18
CA ARG A 85 6.45 12.88 2.33
C ARG A 85 6.80 14.10 3.19
N ASN A 86 6.06 15.21 3.07
CA ASN A 86 6.36 16.43 3.84
C ASN A 86 5.99 16.30 5.33
N SER A 87 5.03 15.43 5.66
CA SER A 87 4.64 15.08 7.04
C SER A 87 5.65 14.11 7.67
N ILE A 88 6.15 13.16 6.87
CA ILE A 88 6.95 12.01 7.32
C ILE A 88 8.45 12.30 7.34
N LEU A 89 8.92 13.05 6.34
CA LEU A 89 10.31 13.47 6.18
C LEU A 89 10.34 15.00 6.17
N PRO A 90 10.40 15.66 7.34
CA PRO A 90 10.62 17.10 7.36
C PRO A 90 11.86 17.38 6.53
N SER A 91 11.71 18.26 5.56
CA SER A 91 12.76 18.65 4.63
C SER A 91 13.95 19.15 5.45
N ASN A 92 14.98 18.31 5.60
CA ASN A 92 16.24 18.81 6.10
C ASN A 92 16.78 19.73 4.98
N ARG A 93 17.05 20.98 5.36
CA ARG A 93 17.74 21.98 4.54
C ARG A 93 19.05 21.46 3.98
#